data_AF-A0A3D2K9T4-F1
#
_entry.id   AF-A0A3D2K9T4-F1
#
_cell.length_a   1.000
_cell.length_b   1.000
_cell.length_c   1.000
_cell.angle_alpha   90.00
_cell.angle_beta   90.00
_cell.angle_gamma   90.00
#
_symmetry.space_group_name_H-M   'P 1'
#
loop_
_entity.id
_entity.type
_entity.pdbx_description
1 polymer ?
#
loop_
_entity_poly.entity_id
_entity_poly.type
_entity_poly.pdbx_seq_one_letter_code
_entity_poly.pdbx_strand_id
1 'polypeptide(L)' 'QKCAEKISSLQQTGTTLLLVSHSASQVKRLCKSALWIKDGEIVMYDDAEKVSAAYAADCQKQ' A
#
# COMPACT_ATOMS: atom_id res chain seq x y z
N GLN A 1 2.10 18.14 0.87
CA GLN A 1 3.21 17.75 1.79
C GLN A 1 2.72 17.45 3.20
N LYS A 2 1.97 18.34 3.88
CA LYS A 2 1.50 18.14 5.28
C LYS A 2 0.80 16.81 5.61
N CYS A 3 -0.01 16.23 4.70
CA CYS A 3 -0.72 14.98 4.99
C CYS A 3 0.19 13.74 5.09
N ALA A 4 1.26 13.68 4.29
CA ALA A 4 2.17 12.54 4.29
C ALA A 4 2.99 12.45 5.60
N GLU A 5 3.42 13.60 6.11
CA GLU A 5 4.11 13.68 7.40
C GLU A 5 3.19 13.31 8.56
N LYS A 6 1.92 13.77 8.52
CA LYS A 6 0.89 13.39 9.50
C LYS A 6 0.62 11.89 9.49
N ILE A 7 0.56 11.28 8.30
CA ILE A 7 0.42 9.84 8.13
C ILE A 7 1.62 9.10 8.73
N SER A 8 2.84 9.57 8.45
CA SER A 8 4.06 8.97 9.00
C SER A 8 4.12 9.08 10.53
N SER A 9 3.64 10.18 11.12
CA SER A 9 3.59 10.33 12.58
C SER A 9 2.54 9.40 13.20
N LEU A 10 1.38 9.25 12.57
CA LEU A 10 0.32 8.32 13.03
C LEU A 10 0.78 6.86 12.99
N GLN A 11 1.59 6.49 12.00
CA GLN A 11 2.19 5.16 11.92
C GLN A 11 3.22 4.91 13.02
N GLN A 12 4.00 5.94 13.41
CA GLN A 12 4.95 5.83 14.53
C GLN A 12 4.24 5.64 15.88
N THR A 13 3.04 6.17 16.04
CA THR A 13 2.23 6.00 17.25
C THR A 13 1.47 4.67 17.32
N GLY A 14 1.71 3.75 16.37
CA GLY A 14 1.07 2.42 16.34
C GLY A 14 -0.38 2.43 15.81
N THR A 15 -0.79 3.50 15.13
CA THR A 15 -2.14 3.60 14.56
C THR A 15 -2.22 2.87 13.22
N THR A 16 -3.23 2.03 13.04
CA THR A 16 -3.51 1.33 11.78
C THR A 16 -4.05 2.31 10.74
N LEU A 17 -3.35 2.44 9.60
CA LEU A 17 -3.79 3.26 8.47
C LEU A 17 -4.26 2.35 7.33
N LEU A 18 -5.53 2.47 6.95
CA LEU A 18 -6.05 1.88 5.72
C LEU A 18 -5.97 2.91 4.60
N LEU A 19 -5.07 2.70 3.64
CA LEU A 19 -4.89 3.55 2.48
C LEU A 19 -5.35 2.82 1.22
N VAL A 20 -6.35 3.36 0.53
CA VAL A 20 -6.82 2.87 -0.78
C VAL A 20 -6.36 3.85 -1.84
N SER A 21 -5.59 3.37 -2.82
CA SER A 21 -5.07 4.19 -3.91
C SER A 21 -4.93 3.37 -5.17
N HIS A 22 -5.24 3.98 -6.32
CA HIS A 22 -4.94 3.42 -7.65
C HIS A 22 -3.45 3.55 -8.02
N SER A 23 -2.66 4.21 -7.18
CA SER A 23 -1.25 4.48 -7.42
C SER A 23 -0.39 3.63 -6.48
N ALA A 24 0.23 2.58 -7.03
CA ALA A 24 1.17 1.72 -6.31
C ALA A 24 2.35 2.51 -5.71
N SER A 25 2.80 3.57 -6.38
CA SER A 25 3.89 4.42 -5.89
C SER A 25 3.53 5.20 -4.63
N GLN A 26 2.27 5.60 -4.45
CA GLN A 26 1.81 6.23 -3.21
C GLN A 26 1.74 5.23 -2.06
N VAL A 27 1.26 4.02 -2.32
CA VAL A 27 1.20 2.93 -1.33
C VAL A 27 2.61 2.57 -0.86
N LYS A 28 3.54 2.37 -1.79
CA LYS A 28 4.96 2.09 -1.49
C LYS A 28 5.61 3.18 -0.61
N ARG A 29 5.29 4.45 -0.85
CA ARG A 29 5.90 5.58 -0.12
C ARG A 29 5.29 5.79 1.26
N LEU A 30 4.01 5.47 1.43
CA LEU A 30 3.26 5.80 2.64
C LEU A 30 3.07 4.61 3.57
N CYS A 31 3.13 3.36 3.10
CA CYS A 31 2.82 2.18 3.91
C CYS A 31 4.07 1.32 4.14
N LYS A 32 4.13 0.63 5.28
CA LYS A 32 5.17 -0.39 5.57
C LYS A 32 4.77 -1.77 5.06
N SER A 33 3.51 -2.15 5.29
CA SER A 33 2.89 -3.38 4.81
C SER A 33 1.65 -3.05 3.98
N ALA A 34 1.29 -3.91 3.03
CA ALA A 34 0.08 -3.74 2.22
C ALA A 34 -0.66 -5.08 2.03
N LEU A 35 -1.98 -4.98 1.87
CA LEU A 35 -2.86 -6.09 1.51
C LEU A 35 -3.39 -5.84 0.11
N TRP A 36 -3.12 -6.75 -0.82
CA TRP A 36 -3.66 -6.72 -2.17
C TRP A 36 -4.84 -7.68 -2.29
N ILE A 37 -5.96 -7.14 -2.77
CA ILE A 37 -7.19 -7.87 -3.07
C ILE A 37 -7.47 -7.75 -4.56
N LYS A 38 -7.83 -8.86 -5.20
CA LYS A 38 -8.28 -8.93 -6.60
C LYS A 38 -9.48 -9.88 -6.66
N ASP A 39 -10.54 -9.45 -7.34
CA ASP A 39 -11.76 -10.24 -7.52
C ASP A 39 -12.38 -10.80 -6.22
N GLY A 40 -12.23 -10.05 -5.12
CA GLY A 40 -12.74 -10.44 -3.79
C GLY A 40 -11.82 -11.37 -3.00
N GLU A 41 -10.69 -11.79 -3.55
CA GLU A 41 -9.72 -12.66 -2.88
C GLU A 41 -8.43 -11.92 -2.52
N ILE A 42 -7.82 -12.34 -1.39
CA ILE A 42 -6.51 -11.85 -0.97
C ILE A 42 -5.44 -12.52 -1.86
N VAL A 43 -4.78 -11.72 -2.68
CA VAL A 43 -3.71 -12.21 -3.55
C VAL A 43 -2.36 -12.18 -2.83
N MET A 44 -2.11 -11.14 -2.04
CA MET A 44 -0.83 -10.96 -1.35
C MET A 44 -0.95 -10.08 -0.11
N TYR A 45 -0.25 -10.47 0.96
CA TYR A 45 -0.05 -9.65 2.15
C TYR A 45 1.42 -9.73 2.58
N ASP A 46 2.15 -8.63 2.41
CA ASP A 46 3.59 -8.53 2.72
C ASP A 46 4.00 -7.05 2.81
N ASP A 47 5.30 -6.77 2.84
CA ASP A 47 5.88 -5.43 2.73
C ASP A 47 5.25 -4.66 1.56
N ALA A 48 4.91 -3.39 1.81
CA ALA A 48 4.24 -2.54 0.84
C ALA A 48 5.04 -2.43 -0.47
N GLU A 49 6.37 -2.52 -0.40
CA GLU A 49 7.25 -2.57 -1.58
C GLU A 49 7.02 -3.81 -2.44
N LYS A 50 6.99 -5.01 -1.85
CA LYS A 50 6.78 -6.27 -2.56
C LYS A 50 5.38 -6.33 -3.16
N VAL A 51 4.37 -5.98 -2.36
CA VAL A 51 2.97 -5.99 -2.77
C VAL A 51 2.73 -4.97 -3.88
N SER A 52 3.29 -3.76 -3.78
CA SER A 52 3.16 -2.74 -4.83
C SER A 52 3.84 -3.16 -6.13
N ALA A 53 4.98 -3.86 -6.06
CA ALA A 53 5.66 -4.39 -7.24
C ALA A 53 4.85 -5.51 -7.92
N ALA A 54 4.32 -6.45 -7.13
CA ALA A 54 3.46 -7.52 -7.63
C ALA A 54 2.18 -6.98 -8.27
N TYR A 55 1.51 -6.02 -7.62
CA TYR A 55 0.33 -5.35 -8.15
C TYR A 55 0.63 -4.61 -9.47
N ALA A 56 1.72 -3.85 -9.54
CA ALA A 56 2.10 -3.14 -10.76
C ALA A 56 2.38 -4.09 -11.93
N ALA A 57 3.04 -5.21 -11.67
CA ALA A 57 3.31 -6.24 -12.68
C ALA A 57 2.03 -6.95 -13.15
N ASP A 58 1.03 -7.11 -12.28
CA ASP A 58 -0.28 -7.67 -12.63
C ASP A 58 -1.11 -6.70 -13.49
N CYS A 59 -1.14 -5.41 -13.13
CA CYS A 59 -1.81 -4.37 -13.93
C CYS A 59 -1.20 -4.18 -15.34
N GLN A 60 0.08 -4.53 -15.55
CA GLN A 60 0.72 -4.49 -16.87
C GLN A 60 0.40 -5.70 -17.76
N LYS A 61 -0.20 -6.76 -17.19
CA LYS A 61 -0.60 -7.97 -17.91
C LYS A 61 -2.07 -7.94 -18.38
N GLN A 62 -2.80 -6.87 -18.06
CA GLN A 62 -4.12 -6.54 -18.60
C GLN A 62 -3.98 -5.59 -19.80
#